data_AF-A0A3B0UPI2-F1
#
_entry.id   AF-A0A3B0UPI2-F1
#
_cell.length_a   1.000
_cell.length_b   1.000
_cell.length_c   1.000
_cell.angle_alpha   90.00
_cell.angle_beta   90.00
_cell.angle_gamma   90.00
#
_symmetry.space_group_name_H-M   'P 1'
#
loop_
_entity.id
_entity.type
_entity.pdbx_description
1 polymer ?
#
loop_
_entity_poly.entity_id
_entity_poly.type
_entity_poly.pdbx_seq_one_letter_code
_entity_poly.pdbx_strand_id
1 'polypeptide(L)'
;MKSRILSITAFLAMPFLAMAAAPDLTGVFLYENSFVTVVNQIIVPILVSIAFISFIWGVYKYFIAGSASPEKRKEGASFIMYSVIGFAIIFSIWGLVNLFAGFFGLTGYRAPAYPTL
;
A
#
# COMPACT_ATOMS: atom_id res chain seq x y z
N MET A 1 -25.67 29.44 49.88
CA MET A 1 -25.66 29.99 48.50
C MET A 1 -24.37 29.64 47.73
N LYS A 2 -23.19 29.67 48.36
CA LYS A 2 -21.89 29.37 47.71
C LYS A 2 -21.78 27.96 47.08
N SER A 3 -22.41 26.95 47.67
CA SER A 3 -22.38 25.56 47.16
C SER A 3 -23.18 25.34 45.86
N ARG A 4 -24.20 26.19 45.59
CA ARG A 4 -25.02 26.14 44.36
C ARG A 4 -24.28 26.76 43.17
N ILE A 5 -23.45 27.78 43.43
CA ILE A 5 -22.62 28.44 42.41
C ILE A 5 -21.51 27.49 41.96
N LEU A 6 -20.91 26.75 42.89
CA LEU A 6 -19.84 25.79 42.59
C LEU A 6 -20.30 24.66 41.66
N SER A 7 -21.55 24.20 41.79
CA SER A 7 -22.11 23.11 40.99
C SER A 7 -22.48 23.56 39.57
N ILE A 8 -22.94 24.79 39.40
CA ILE A 8 -23.25 25.37 38.08
C ILE A 8 -21.96 25.58 37.26
N THR A 9 -20.90 26.07 37.89
CA THR A 9 -19.59 26.25 37.22
C THR A 9 -19.00 24.91 36.78
N ALA A 10 -19.14 23.86 37.59
CA ALA A 10 -18.68 22.52 37.22
C ALA A 10 -19.43 21.94 36.00
N PHE A 11 -20.73 22.20 35.89
CA PHE A 11 -21.54 21.75 34.76
C PHE A 11 -21.21 22.51 33.46
N LEU A 12 -20.97 23.81 33.56
CA LEU A 12 -20.53 24.65 32.43
C LEU A 12 -19.12 24.32 31.94
N ALA A 13 -18.28 23.70 32.77
CA ALA A 13 -16.94 23.25 32.40
C ALA A 13 -16.92 21.88 31.70
N MET A 14 -18.00 21.09 31.76
CA MET A 14 -18.06 19.75 31.15
C MET A 14 -17.78 19.72 29.63
N PRO A 15 -18.31 20.65 28.81
CA PRO A 15 -17.99 20.68 27.37
C PRO A 15 -16.49 20.89 27.11
N PHE A 16 -15.86 21.74 27.92
CA PHE A 16 -14.42 22.00 27.81
C PHE A 16 -13.58 20.79 28.22
N LEU A 17 -14.02 20.03 29.23
CA LEU A 17 -13.38 18.78 29.63
C LEU A 17 -13.59 17.66 28.60
N ALA A 18 -14.77 17.60 27.97
CA ALA A 18 -15.05 16.65 26.89
C ALA A 18 -14.21 16.94 25.64
N MET A 19 -13.95 18.22 25.31
CA MET A 19 -13.06 18.60 24.21
C MET A 19 -11.57 18.39 24.52
N ALA A 20 -11.17 18.38 25.80
CA ALA A 20 -9.80 18.04 26.22
C ALA A 20 -9.54 16.53 26.21
N ALA A 21 -10.57 15.71 26.41
CA ALA A 21 -10.53 14.26 26.24
C ALA A 21 -10.67 13.87 24.76
N ALA A 22 -9.83 14.45 23.89
CA ALA A 22 -9.73 13.98 22.52
C ALA A 22 -9.36 12.49 22.54
N PRO A 23 -10.10 11.62 21.82
CA PRO A 23 -9.78 10.21 21.79
C PRO A 23 -8.33 10.03 21.30
N ASP A 24 -7.54 9.31 22.08
CA ASP A 24 -6.17 8.95 21.73
C ASP A 24 -6.20 7.95 20.56
N LEU A 25 -6.39 8.48 19.35
CA LEU A 25 -6.41 7.72 18.10
C LEU A 25 -4.99 7.28 17.69
N THR A 26 -3.97 7.58 18.49
CA THR A 26 -2.58 7.17 18.24
C THR A 26 -2.48 5.67 18.11
N GLY A 27 -3.27 4.90 18.88
CA GLY A 27 -3.44 3.46 18.63
C GLY A 27 -3.91 3.20 17.20
N VAL A 28 -5.03 3.81 16.79
CA VAL A 28 -5.68 3.62 15.47
C VAL A 28 -4.74 3.86 14.30
N PHE A 29 -3.90 4.90 14.41
CA PHE A 29 -2.93 5.24 13.39
C PHE A 29 -1.69 4.32 13.36
N LEU A 30 -1.40 3.56 14.43
CA LEU A 30 -0.31 2.59 14.45
C LEU A 30 -0.67 1.30 13.71
N TYR A 31 -1.91 0.82 13.83
CA TYR A 31 -2.33 -0.40 13.13
C TYR A 31 -2.54 -0.17 11.63
N GLU A 32 -3.11 0.98 11.24
CA GLU A 32 -3.35 1.32 9.83
C GLU A 32 -2.05 1.44 9.01
N ASN A 33 -0.97 1.95 9.61
CA ASN A 33 0.33 2.03 8.93
C ASN A 33 1.10 0.71 8.89
N SER A 34 0.81 -0.24 9.79
CA SER A 34 1.62 -1.46 9.91
C SER A 34 1.47 -2.39 8.70
N PHE A 35 0.23 -2.60 8.21
CA PHE A 35 -0.02 -3.47 7.06
C PHE A 35 0.56 -2.89 5.76
N VAL A 36 0.30 -1.62 5.49
CA VAL A 36 0.80 -0.92 4.30
C VAL A 36 2.32 -0.89 4.30
N THR A 37 2.95 -0.66 5.46
CA THR A 37 4.41 -0.66 5.58
C THR A 37 5.00 -2.03 5.24
N VAL A 38 4.41 -3.12 5.76
CA VAL A 38 4.87 -4.49 5.42
C VAL A 38 4.69 -4.78 3.93
N VAL A 39 3.55 -4.43 3.35
CA VAL A 39 3.30 -4.63 1.92
C VAL A 39 4.32 -3.86 1.08
N ASN A 40 4.56 -2.59 1.40
CA ASN A 40 5.44 -1.72 0.62
C ASN A 40 6.92 -2.01 0.78
N GLN A 41 7.37 -2.36 1.99
CA GLN A 41 8.78 -2.55 2.26
C GLN A 41 9.25 -3.99 2.07
N ILE A 42 8.35 -4.95 2.15
CA ILE A 42 8.71 -6.38 2.08
C ILE A 42 8.06 -7.02 0.86
N ILE A 43 6.74 -7.01 0.78
CA ILE A 43 6.02 -7.82 -0.21
C ILE A 43 6.26 -7.31 -1.63
N VAL A 44 6.07 -6.02 -1.89
CA VAL A 44 6.21 -5.45 -3.23
C VAL A 44 7.64 -5.58 -3.74
N PRO A 45 8.71 -5.22 -2.99
CA PRO A 45 10.08 -5.40 -3.43
C PRO A 45 10.40 -6.87 -3.74
N ILE A 46 9.90 -7.82 -2.95
CA ILE A 46 10.07 -9.26 -3.21
C ILE A 46 9.35 -9.68 -4.50
N LEU A 47 8.08 -9.27 -4.68
CA LEU A 47 7.32 -9.62 -5.88
C LEU A 47 7.94 -9.04 -7.15
N VAL A 48 8.39 -7.79 -7.11
CA VAL A 48 9.12 -7.13 -8.20
C VAL A 48 10.43 -7.84 -8.48
N SER A 49 11.16 -8.24 -7.44
CA SER A 49 12.40 -9.02 -7.58
C SER A 49 12.17 -10.37 -8.26
N ILE A 50 11.13 -11.11 -7.84
CA ILE A 50 10.78 -12.40 -8.44
C ILE A 50 10.33 -12.24 -9.89
N ALA A 51 9.50 -11.23 -10.18
CA ALA A 51 9.07 -10.91 -11.53
C ALA A 51 10.26 -10.52 -12.42
N PHE A 52 11.23 -9.78 -11.88
CA PHE A 52 12.45 -9.40 -12.60
C PHE A 52 13.36 -10.59 -12.89
N ILE A 53 13.56 -11.48 -11.91
CA ILE A 53 14.32 -12.72 -12.11
C ILE A 53 13.63 -13.59 -13.17
N SER A 54 12.32 -13.72 -13.12
CA SER A 54 11.53 -14.49 -14.10
C SER A 54 11.62 -13.88 -15.50
N PHE A 55 11.65 -12.54 -15.59
CA PHE A 55 11.86 -11.82 -16.84
C PHE A 55 13.23 -12.12 -17.43
N ILE A 56 14.31 -12.00 -16.65
CA ILE A 56 15.68 -12.32 -17.08
C ILE A 56 15.77 -13.79 -17.53
N TRP A 57 15.15 -14.71 -16.80
CA TRP A 57 15.12 -16.13 -17.17
C TRP A 57 14.37 -16.37 -18.49
N GLY A 58 13.27 -15.65 -18.71
CA GLY A 58 12.54 -15.66 -19.98
C GLY A 58 13.38 -15.14 -21.14
N VAL A 59 14.09 -14.02 -20.95
CA VAL A 59 15.02 -13.44 -21.93
C VAL A 59 16.16 -14.42 -22.25
N TYR A 60 16.77 -15.01 -21.23
CA TYR A 60 17.80 -16.04 -21.39
C TYR A 60 17.27 -17.22 -22.22
N LYS A 61 16.09 -17.75 -21.88
CA LYS A 61 15.48 -18.85 -22.64
C LYS A 61 15.13 -18.47 -24.08
N TYR A 62 14.66 -17.25 -24.31
CA TYR A 62 14.25 -16.80 -25.63
C TYR A 62 15.45 -16.58 -26.56
N PHE A 63 16.47 -15.86 -26.08
CA PHE A 63 17.60 -15.43 -26.91
C PHE A 63 18.77 -16.42 -26.91
N ILE A 64 19.13 -16.99 -25.76
CA ILE A 64 20.31 -17.87 -25.65
C ILE A 64 19.91 -19.33 -25.92
N ALA A 65 18.96 -19.88 -25.16
CA ALA A 65 18.53 -21.27 -25.34
C ALA A 65 17.64 -21.48 -26.59
N GLY A 66 16.88 -20.46 -26.98
CA GLY A 66 15.96 -20.48 -28.11
C GLY A 66 16.63 -20.34 -29.48
N SER A 67 17.93 -20.06 -29.53
CA SER A 67 18.68 -19.97 -30.79
C SER A 67 18.79 -21.32 -31.52
N ALA A 68 18.66 -22.43 -30.81
CA ALA A 68 18.83 -23.79 -31.36
C ALA A 68 17.52 -24.57 -31.49
N SER A 69 16.41 -24.13 -30.88
CA SER A 69 15.11 -24.82 -30.97
C SER A 69 13.92 -23.86 -30.90
N PRO A 70 12.94 -23.99 -31.83
CA PRO A 70 11.71 -23.18 -31.82
C PRO A 70 10.86 -23.37 -30.55
N GLU A 71 10.83 -24.57 -29.96
CA GLU A 71 10.11 -24.80 -28.70
C GLU A 71 10.64 -23.93 -27.56
N LYS A 72 11.98 -23.85 -27.39
CA LYS A 72 12.59 -23.07 -26.30
C LYS A 72 12.36 -21.58 -26.47
N ARG A 73 12.29 -21.11 -27.73
CA ARG A 73 11.91 -19.74 -28.04
C ARG A 73 10.47 -19.43 -27.63
N LYS A 74 9.52 -20.33 -27.92
CA LYS A 74 8.11 -20.15 -27.51
C LYS A 74 7.95 -20.18 -25.98
N GLU A 75 8.71 -21.06 -25.31
CA GLU A 75 8.75 -21.14 -23.86
C GLU A 75 9.29 -19.83 -23.24
N GLY A 76 10.43 -19.33 -23.72
CA GLY A 76 11.02 -18.07 -23.26
C GLY A 76 10.09 -16.86 -23.48
N ALA A 77 9.41 -16.79 -24.62
CA ALA A 77 8.44 -15.73 -24.90
C ALA A 77 7.27 -15.74 -23.90
N SER A 78 6.80 -16.92 -23.53
CA SER A 78 5.74 -17.08 -22.53
C SER A 78 6.22 -16.59 -21.15
N PHE A 79 7.43 -16.94 -20.73
CA PHE A 79 8.00 -16.46 -19.46
C PHE A 79 8.13 -14.94 -19.41
N ILE A 80 8.59 -14.31 -20.51
CA ILE A 80 8.65 -12.84 -20.61
C ILE A 80 7.26 -12.25 -20.48
N MET A 81 6.27 -12.79 -21.21
CA MET A 81 4.90 -12.29 -21.17
C MET A 81 4.28 -12.39 -19.77
N TYR A 82 4.44 -13.52 -19.09
CA TYR A 82 3.95 -13.69 -17.72
C TYR A 82 4.62 -12.73 -16.73
N SER A 83 5.91 -12.44 -16.93
CA SER A 83 6.64 -11.47 -16.09
C SER A 83 6.13 -10.05 -16.30
N VAL A 84 5.88 -9.66 -17.55
CA VAL A 84 5.29 -8.34 -17.89
C VAL A 84 3.88 -8.22 -17.32
N ILE A 85 3.06 -9.27 -17.41
CA ILE A 85 1.74 -9.31 -16.78
C ILE A 85 1.87 -9.19 -15.25
N GLY A 86 2.83 -9.88 -14.64
CA GLY A 86 3.13 -9.77 -13.21
C GLY A 86 3.46 -8.34 -12.79
N PHE A 87 4.33 -7.65 -13.53
CA PHE A 87 4.61 -6.23 -13.30
C PHE A 87 3.36 -5.36 -13.47
N ALA A 88 2.58 -5.57 -14.52
CA ALA A 88 1.36 -4.82 -14.77
C ALA A 88 0.36 -4.96 -13.62
N ILE A 89 0.21 -6.15 -13.03
CA ILE A 89 -0.67 -6.38 -11.88
C ILE A 89 -0.19 -5.60 -10.66
N ILE A 90 1.11 -5.67 -10.34
CA ILE A 90 1.70 -4.97 -9.19
C ILE A 90 1.45 -3.46 -9.29
N PHE A 91 1.72 -2.86 -10.45
CA PHE A 91 1.51 -1.43 -10.67
C PHE A 91 0.03 -1.04 -10.77
N SER A 92 -0.81 -1.91 -11.37
CA SER A 92 -2.25 -1.67 -11.53
C SER A 92 -2.97 -1.59 -10.18
N ILE A 93 -2.58 -2.40 -9.19
CA ILE A 93 -3.15 -2.33 -7.84
C ILE A 93 -2.94 -0.95 -7.22
N TRP A 94 -1.73 -0.38 -7.34
CA TRP A 94 -1.45 0.97 -6.81
C TRP A 94 -2.11 2.09 -7.60
N GLY A 95 -2.18 1.94 -8.94
CA GLY A 95 -2.96 2.85 -9.78
C GLY A 95 -4.43 2.88 -9.36
N LEU A 96 -5.01 1.71 -9.07
CA LEU A 96 -6.39 1.58 -8.62
C LEU A 96 -6.60 2.16 -7.22
N VAL A 97 -5.70 1.88 -6.27
CA VAL A 97 -5.75 2.46 -4.92
C VAL A 97 -5.74 3.99 -4.98
N ASN A 98 -4.87 4.57 -5.81
CA ASN A 98 -4.79 6.02 -5.96
C ASN A 98 -6.04 6.60 -6.65
N LEU A 99 -6.60 5.87 -7.62
CA LEU A 99 -7.85 6.25 -8.28
C LEU A 99 -9.00 6.35 -7.26
N PHE A 100 -9.18 5.33 -6.42
CA PHE A 100 -10.18 5.35 -5.35
C PHE A 100 -9.88 6.43 -4.30
N ALA A 101 -8.61 6.60 -3.91
CA ALA A 101 -8.22 7.68 -2.99
C ALA A 101 -8.59 9.06 -3.55
N GLY A 102 -8.44 9.27 -4.86
CA GLY A 102 -8.90 10.47 -5.56
C GLY A 102 -10.42 10.66 -5.50
N PHE A 103 -11.18 9.60 -5.81
CA PHE A 103 -12.65 9.66 -5.79
C PHE A 103 -13.23 9.96 -4.40
N PHE A 104 -12.63 9.44 -3.33
CA PHE A 104 -13.09 9.67 -1.97
C PHE A 104 -12.46 10.90 -1.29
N GLY A 105 -11.68 11.72 -2.02
CA GLY A 105 -11.04 12.91 -1.47
C GLY A 105 -10.00 12.61 -0.39
N LEU A 106 -9.38 11.43 -0.44
CA LEU A 106 -8.35 10.97 0.49
C LEU A 106 -6.94 11.39 0.04
N THR A 107 -6.83 12.18 -1.02
CA THR A 107 -5.58 12.68 -1.59
C THR A 107 -4.89 13.65 -0.63
N GLY A 108 -3.76 13.23 -0.04
CA GLY A 108 -3.04 13.97 0.98
C GLY A 108 -2.52 13.05 2.08
N TYR A 109 -2.96 13.26 3.32
CA TYR A 109 -2.43 12.59 4.52
C TYR A 109 -2.95 11.15 4.77
N ARG A 110 -3.94 10.69 4.00
CA ARG A 110 -4.68 9.44 4.28
C ARG A 110 -4.53 8.37 3.18
N ALA A 111 -3.94 8.72 2.04
CA ALA A 111 -3.60 7.74 1.03
C ALA A 111 -2.30 7.03 1.44
N PRO A 112 -2.25 5.69 1.44
CA PRO A 112 -1.01 4.97 1.71
C PRO A 112 0.06 5.39 0.69
N ALA A 113 1.27 5.66 1.16
CA ALA A 113 2.40 5.95 0.29
C ALA A 113 2.59 4.79 -0.70
N TYR A 114 2.98 5.09 -1.94
CA TYR A 114 3.29 4.05 -2.91
C TYR A 114 4.58 3.30 -2.47
N PRO A 115 4.72 2.02 -2.85
CA PRO A 115 5.96 1.29 -2.64
C PRO A 115 7.10 2.01 -3.35
N THR A 116 8.13 2.36 -2.61
CA THR A 116 9.40 2.84 -3.16
C THR A 116 10.31 1.64 -3.33
N LEU A 117 10.78 1.41 -4.56
CA LEU A 117 11.77 0.38 -4.87
C LEU A 117 13.17 0.79 -4.41
#